data_AF-A0A3L8PDE3-F1
#
_entry.id   AF-A0A3L8PDE3-F1
#
_cell.length_a   1.000
_cell.length_b   1.000
_cell.length_c   1.000
_cell.angle_alpha   90.00
_cell.angle_beta   90.00
_cell.angle_gamma   90.00
#
_symmetry.space_group_name_H-M   'P 1'
#
loop_
_entity.id
_entity.type
_entity.pdbx_description
1 polymer ?
#
loop_
_entity_poly.entity_id
_entity_poly.type
_entity_poly.pdbx_seq_one_letter_code
_entity_poly.pdbx_strand_id
1 'polypeptide(L)' 'MRLSDDEATALAARAEAAGMSRQRYLLTVALSEQGEGAIASRELLADLLRARRIVAGSADNMNQIARHAN' A
#
# COMPACT_ATOMS: atom_id res chain seq x y z
N MET A 1 7.38 -21.33 -21.81
CA MET A 1 6.23 -21.84 -21.04
C MET A 1 5.00 -21.08 -21.52
N ARG A 2 3.92 -21.77 -21.90
CA ARG A 2 2.70 -21.16 -22.42
C ARG A 2 1.59 -21.45 -21.42
N LEU A 3 0.92 -20.41 -20.93
CA LEU A 3 -0.20 -20.52 -19.99
C LEU A 3 -1.39 -21.18 -20.70
N SER A 4 -2.14 -22.00 -19.98
CA SER A 4 -3.49 -22.37 -20.39
C SER A 4 -4.41 -21.15 -20.34
N ASP A 5 -5.58 -21.24 -21.00
CA ASP A 5 -6.56 -20.15 -21.01
C ASP A 5 -7.09 -19.84 -19.59
N ASP A 6 -7.23 -20.87 -18.75
CA ASP A 6 -7.63 -20.73 -17.34
C ASP A 6 -6.55 -20.01 -16.52
N GLU A 7 -5.28 -20.38 -16.71
CA GLU A 7 -4.16 -19.75 -16.03
C GLU A 7 -3.99 -18.29 -16.46
N ALA A 8 -4.20 -18.00 -17.75
CA ALA A 8 -4.16 -16.64 -18.28
C ALA A 8 -5.28 -15.76 -17.71
N THR A 9 -6.47 -16.33 -17.52
CA THR A 9 -7.62 -15.65 -16.92
C THR A 9 -7.38 -15.38 -15.44
N ALA A 10 -6.91 -16.38 -14.69
CA ALA A 10 -6.56 -16.23 -13.28
C ALA A 10 -5.45 -15.18 -13.07
N LEU A 11 -4.45 -15.16 -13.96
CA LEU A 11 -3.39 -14.14 -13.94
C LEU A 11 -3.93 -12.74 -14.21
N ALA A 12 -4.85 -12.59 -15.18
CA ALA A 12 -5.47 -11.31 -15.48
C ALA A 12 -6.26 -10.76 -14.28
N ALA A 13 -7.10 -11.60 -13.67
CA ALA A 13 -7.90 -11.22 -12.51
C ALA A 13 -7.02 -10.79 -11.31
N ARG A 14 -5.92 -11.50 -11.04
CA ARG A 14 -4.99 -11.16 -9.96
C ARG A 14 -4.22 -9.86 -10.25
N ALA A 15 -3.80 -9.64 -11.49
CA ALA A 15 -3.13 -8.41 -11.89
C ALA A 15 -4.06 -7.20 -11.80
N GLU A 16 -5.33 -7.37 -12.21
CA GLU A 16 -6.36 -6.35 -12.09
C GLU A 16 -6.67 -6.01 -10.62
N ALA A 17 -6.84 -7.02 -9.76
CA ALA A 17 -7.04 -6.82 -8.32
C ALA A 17 -5.85 -6.07 -7.67
N ALA A 18 -4.64 -6.24 -8.20
CA ALA A 18 -3.45 -5.54 -7.74
C ALA A 18 -3.23 -4.17 -8.42
N GLY A 19 -4.11 -3.75 -9.35
CA GLY A 19 -3.96 -2.51 -10.10
C GLY A 19 -2.72 -2.45 -11.01
N MET A 20 -2.24 -3.61 -11.48
CA MET A 20 -1.01 -3.74 -12.26
C MET A 20 -1.25 -4.30 -13.67
N SER A 21 -0.34 -4.04 -14.59
CA SER A 21 -0.26 -4.82 -15.83
C SER A 21 0.20 -6.26 -15.52
N ARG A 22 -0.23 -7.24 -16.33
CA ARG A 22 0.14 -8.65 -16.17
C ARG A 22 1.65 -8.86 -16.07
N GLN A 23 2.43 -8.17 -16.89
CA GLN A 23 3.89 -8.25 -16.90
C GLN A 23 4.50 -7.72 -15.59
N ARG A 24 4.02 -6.56 -15.12
CA ARG A 24 4.50 -5.97 -13.87
C ARG A 24 4.10 -6.80 -12.66
N TYR A 25 2.89 -7.36 -12.67
CA TYR A 25 2.43 -8.27 -11.63
C TYR A 25 3.31 -9.52 -11.54
N LEU A 26 3.57 -10.19 -12.67
CA LEU A 26 4.47 -11.36 -12.69
C LEU A 26 5.86 -11.04 -12.18
N LEU A 27 6.46 -9.93 -12.62
CA LEU A 27 7.76 -9.49 -12.16
C LEU A 27 7.75 -9.21 -10.65
N THR A 28 6.70 -8.56 -10.16
CA THR A 28 6.57 -8.22 -8.75
C THR A 28 6.46 -9.48 -7.90
N VAL A 29 5.62 -10.44 -8.30
CA VAL A 29 5.44 -11.72 -7.59
C VAL A 29 6.70 -12.58 -7.64
N ALA A 30 7.39 -12.64 -8.79
CA ALA A 30 8.62 -13.42 -8.91
C ALA A 30 9.79 -12.86 -8.08
N LEU A 31 9.80 -11.55 -7.81
CA LEU A 31 10.84 -10.86 -7.06
C LEU A 31 10.49 -10.58 -5.59
N SER A 32 9.24 -10.76 -5.18
CA SER A 32 8.85 -10.63 -3.78
C SER A 32 9.05 -11.97 -3.09
N GLU A 33 10.08 -12.07 -2.24
CA GLU A 33 10.44 -13.32 -1.55
C GLU A 33 9.28 -13.92 -0.73
N GLN A 34 8.27 -13.12 -0.35
CA GLN A 34 7.00 -13.57 0.22
C GLN A 34 5.88 -12.58 -0.13
N GLY A 35 5.16 -12.78 -1.24
CA GLY A 35 3.72 -12.52 -1.45
C GLY A 35 3.08 -11.13 -1.19
N GLU A 36 3.72 -10.20 -0.48
CA GLU A 36 3.19 -8.89 -0.14
C GLU A 36 3.79 -7.86 -1.09
N GLY A 37 3.10 -7.69 -2.22
CA GLY A 37 3.52 -6.81 -3.30
C GLY A 37 3.75 -5.37 -2.83
N ALA A 38 4.83 -4.76 -3.33
CA ALA A 38 5.29 -3.40 -3.03
C ALA A 38 4.24 -2.27 -3.13
N ILE A 39 3.05 -2.52 -3.70
CA ILE A 39 1.93 -1.58 -3.76
C ILE A 39 1.21 -1.50 -2.41
N ALA A 40 0.92 -2.64 -1.77
CA ALA A 40 0.28 -2.65 -0.44
C ALA A 40 1.14 -1.87 0.57
N SER A 41 2.47 -1.99 0.47
CA SER A 41 3.40 -1.21 1.29
C SER A 41 3.33 0.31 1.07
N ARG A 42 3.05 0.79 -0.16
CA ARG A 42 2.99 2.23 -0.45
C ARG A 42 1.71 2.89 0.06
N GLU A 43 0.57 2.25 -0.12
CA GLU A 43 -0.70 2.73 0.43
C GLU A 43 -0.65 2.73 1.96
N LEU A 44 -0.16 1.63 2.56
CA LEU A 44 0.02 1.53 4.00
C LEU A 44 0.95 2.63 4.55
N LEU A 45 2.04 2.93 3.84
CA LEU A 45 2.95 4.02 4.20
C LEU A 45 2.27 5.39 4.10
N ALA A 46 1.47 5.62 3.05
CA ALA A 46 0.72 6.86 2.89
C ALA A 46 -0.31 7.06 4.01
N ASP A 47 -1.00 6.00 4.41
CA ASP A 47 -1.96 6.01 5.51
C ASP A 47 -1.27 6.24 6.86
N LEU A 48 -0.14 5.58 7.10
CA LEU A 48 0.68 5.81 8.28
C LEU A 48 1.12 7.28 8.40
N LEU A 49 1.61 7.86 7.30
CA LEU A 49 2.03 9.26 7.27
C LEU A 49 0.85 10.24 7.47
N ARG A 50 -0.34 9.87 6.97
CA ARG A 50 -1.57 10.64 7.22
C ARG A 50 -1.94 10.60 8.70
N ALA A 51 -1.97 9.43 9.31
CA ALA A 51 -2.25 9.27 10.74
C ALA A 51 -1.24 10.05 11.60
N ARG A 52 0.06 9.94 11.27
CA ARG A 52 1.13 10.68 11.95
C ARG A 52 0.89 12.19 11.94
N ARG A 53 0.48 12.76 10.80
CA ARG A 53 0.20 14.21 10.68
C ARG A 53 -0.97 14.65 11.56
N ILE A 54 -2.03 13.84 11.64
CA ILE A 54 -3.19 14.13 12.50
C ILE A 54 -2.76 14.14 13.97
N VAL A 55 -2.03 13.12 14.40
CA VAL A 55 -1.54 13.03 15.78
C VAL A 55 -0.63 14.22 16.14
N ALA A 56 0.28 14.59 15.23
CA ALA A 56 1.15 15.74 15.43
C ALA A 56 0.36 17.04 15.59
N GLY A 57 -0.62 17.31 14.72
CA GLY A 57 -1.48 18.49 14.83
C GLY A 57 -2.30 18.51 16.12
N SER A 58 -2.81 17.36 16.56
CA SER A 58 -3.51 17.26 17.85
C SER A 58 -2.59 17.57 19.03
N ALA A 59 -1.36 17.06 19.01
CA ALA A 59 -0.37 17.34 20.04
C ALA A 59 0.01 18.83 20.09
N ASP A 60 0.17 19.48 18.94
CA ASP A 60 0.43 20.91 18.86
C ASP A 60 -0.71 21.74 19.44
N ASN A 61 -1.96 21.39 19.10
CA ASN A 61 -3.15 22.06 19.65
C ASN A 61 -3.23 21.88 21.17
N MET A 62 -2.99 20.68 21.69
CA MET A 62 -2.95 20.42 23.13
C MET A 62 -1.88 21.25 23.82
N ASN A 63 -0.70 21.39 23.21
CA ASN A 63 0.39 22.19 23.75
C ASN A 63 0.03 23.69 23.78
N GLN A 64 -0.68 24.20 22.77
CA GLN A 64 -1.18 25.58 22.77
C GLN A 64 -2.19 25.82 23.89
N ILE A 65 -3.15 24.90 24.07
CA ILE A 65 -4.13 24.99 25.17
C ILE A 65 -3.41 24.98 26.52
N ALA A 66 -2.45 24.06 26.70
CA ALA A 66 -1.67 23.97 27.93
C ALA A 66 -0.87 25.25 28.21
N ARG A 67 -0.31 25.89 27.18
CA ARG A 67 0.40 27.18 27.33
C ARG A 67 -0.53 28.34 27.66
N HIS A 68 -1.77 28.34 27.17
CA HIS A 68 -2.76 29.37 27.50
C HIS A 68 -3.40 29.18 28.87
N ALA A 69 -3.41 27.96 29.40
CA ALA A 69 -3.97 27.63 30.71
C ALA A 69 -2.98 27.84 31.86
N ASN A 70 -1.68 27.96 31.58
CA ASN A 70 -0.61 28.30 32.53
C ASN A 70 -0.30 29.79 32.47
#